data_AF-A0A9N8P6T7-F1
#
_entry.id   AF-A0A9N8P6T7-F1
#
_cell.length_a   1.000
_cell.length_b   1.000
_cell.length_c   1.000
_cell.angle_alpha   90.00
_cell.angle_beta   90.00
_cell.angle_gamma   90.00
#
_symmetry.space_group_name_H-M   'P 1'
#
loop_
_entity.id
_entity.type
_entity.pdbx_description
1 polymer ?
#
loop_
_entity_poly.entity_id
_entity_poly.type
_entity_poly.pdbx_seq_one_letter_code
_entity_poly.pdbx_strand_id
1 'polypeptide(L)'
;MTLFYAGFLMAELDIRRSAAKASYKSDSSNTSKCFWSIIYIIIFMAGVFLCGQPERNVENTYLWSTIIPLVPNYIIDRWRYWTSWGALLIVYSTSNDELLQCLFTNRVSQYLGKISFSLYLVHGFIIHTMGYSLLEISWSLIGEEKKETCFIFMATCVIVTTVWWADVFMRLVDIPSVKFAKWLEGKCAAKKPMEIKEEPAWRDASTLV
;
A
#
# COMPACT_ATOMS: atom_id res chain seq x y z
N MET A 1 -4.49 14.30 2.33
CA MET A 1 -5.41 14.03 3.45
C MET A 1 -6.53 13.06 3.09
N THR A 2 -7.11 13.14 1.90
CA THR A 2 -8.19 12.23 1.43
C THR A 2 -7.87 10.74 1.59
N LEU A 3 -6.67 10.31 1.16
CA LEU A 3 -6.23 8.91 1.30
C LEU A 3 -6.16 8.42 2.75
N PHE A 4 -5.78 9.31 3.68
CA PHE A 4 -5.68 8.96 5.10
C PHE A 4 -7.06 8.65 5.68
N TYR A 5 -8.04 9.53 5.45
CA TYR A 5 -9.41 9.32 5.91
C TYR A 5 -10.07 8.11 5.22
N ALA A 6 -9.81 7.92 3.93
CA ALA A 6 -10.34 6.77 3.20
C ALA A 6 -9.77 5.45 3.73
N GLY A 7 -8.48 5.42 4.09
CA GLY A 7 -7.86 4.27 4.76
C GLY A 7 -8.49 3.97 6.12
N PHE A 8 -8.72 5.01 6.93
CA PHE A 8 -9.43 4.87 8.21
C PHE A 8 -10.84 4.28 8.04
N LEU A 9 -11.62 4.81 7.09
CA LEU A 9 -12.96 4.31 6.80
C LEU A 9 -12.93 2.85 6.31
N MET A 10 -11.98 2.49 5.45
CA MET A 10 -11.84 1.12 4.98
C MET A 10 -11.49 0.14 6.10
N ALA A 11 -10.62 0.54 7.04
CA ALA A 11 -10.30 -0.28 8.20
C ALA A 11 -11.53 -0.53 9.09
N GLU A 12 -12.32 0.52 9.35
CA GLU A 12 -13.57 0.38 10.10
C GLU A 12 -14.57 -0.55 9.39
N LEU A 13 -14.71 -0.42 8.07
CA LEU A 13 -15.58 -1.30 7.27
C LEU A 13 -15.09 -2.76 7.28
N ASP A 14 -13.78 -2.98 7.27
CA ASP A 14 -13.18 -4.32 7.32
C ASP A 14 -13.43 -5.00 8.68
N ILE A 15 -13.29 -4.25 9.78
CA ILE A 15 -13.62 -4.72 11.13
C ILE A 15 -15.08 -5.14 11.22
N ARG A 16 -16.01 -4.30 10.73
CA ARG A 16 -17.45 -4.60 10.73
C ARG A 16 -17.79 -5.82 9.89
N ARG A 17 -17.19 -5.97 8.71
CA ARG A 17 -17.38 -7.14 7.84
C ARG A 17 -16.87 -8.42 8.51
N SER A 18 -15.72 -8.36 9.16
CA SER A 18 -15.13 -9.49 9.88
C SER A 18 -16.00 -9.92 11.07
N ALA A 19 -16.54 -8.96 11.83
CA ALA A 19 -17.50 -9.24 12.90
C ALA A 19 -18.81 -9.86 12.38
N ALA A 20 -19.36 -9.35 11.27
CA ALA A 20 -20.57 -9.89 10.66
C ALA A 20 -20.38 -11.32 10.13
N LYS A 21 -19.23 -11.61 9.49
CA LYS A 21 -18.87 -12.97 9.03
C LYS A 21 -18.73 -13.94 10.21
N ALA A 22 -18.23 -13.49 11.37
CA ALA A 22 -18.12 -14.32 12.56
C ALA A 22 -19.49 -14.67 13.18
N SER A 23 -20.45 -13.74 13.13
CA SER A 23 -21.81 -13.98 13.63
C SER A 23 -22.68 -14.81 12.70
N TYR A 24 -22.43 -14.81 11.38
CA TYR A 24 -23.28 -15.51 10.41
C TYR A 24 -22.52 -16.64 9.69
N LYS A 25 -22.84 -17.90 10.02
CA LYS A 25 -22.44 -19.07 9.23
C LYS A 25 -23.18 -19.04 7.89
N SER A 26 -22.55 -18.47 6.87
CA SER A 26 -23.16 -18.30 5.55
C SER A 26 -23.09 -19.60 4.72
N ASP A 27 -24.26 -20.19 4.42
CA ASP A 27 -24.47 -21.16 3.33
C ASP A 27 -24.44 -20.45 1.96
N SER A 28 -23.40 -19.66 1.70
CA SER A 28 -23.25 -18.97 0.41
C SER A 28 -22.93 -20.01 -0.68
N SER A 29 -23.77 -20.12 -1.70
CA SER A 29 -23.51 -20.97 -2.86
C SER A 29 -22.24 -20.52 -3.60
N ASN A 30 -21.44 -21.47 -4.09
CA ASN A 30 -20.15 -21.21 -4.77
C ASN A 30 -20.28 -20.26 -5.98
N THR A 31 -21.43 -20.23 -6.64
CA THR A 31 -21.70 -19.34 -7.78
C THR A 31 -21.67 -17.87 -7.38
N SER A 32 -22.22 -17.53 -6.21
CA SER A 32 -22.21 -16.14 -5.71
C SER A 32 -20.79 -15.67 -5.38
N LYS A 33 -19.98 -16.53 -4.76
CA LYS A 33 -18.57 -16.25 -4.45
C LYS A 33 -17.74 -15.98 -5.71
N CYS A 34 -17.92 -16.79 -6.76
CA CYS A 34 -17.22 -16.62 -8.03
C CYS A 34 -17.58 -15.28 -8.70
N PHE A 35 -18.87 -14.94 -8.75
CA PHE A 35 -19.33 -13.66 -9.30
C PHE A 35 -18.70 -12.45 -8.58
N TRP A 36 -18.71 -12.46 -7.24
CA TRP A 36 -18.09 -11.39 -6.45
C TRP A 36 -16.57 -11.33 -6.65
N SER A 37 -15.89 -12.48 -6.73
CA SER A 37 -14.46 -12.54 -7.02
C SER A 37 -14.11 -11.88 -8.36
N ILE A 38 -14.87 -12.19 -9.42
CA ILE A 38 -14.69 -11.55 -10.74
C ILE A 38 -14.85 -10.03 -10.65
N ILE A 39 -15.87 -9.54 -9.93
CA ILE A 39 -16.07 -8.11 -9.70
C ILE A 39 -14.83 -7.49 -9.01
N TYR A 40 -14.32 -8.11 -7.95
CA TYR A 40 -13.14 -7.58 -7.25
C TYR A 40 -11.89 -7.59 -8.12
N ILE A 41 -11.70 -8.60 -8.97
CA ILE A 41 -10.60 -8.64 -9.94
C ILE A 41 -10.72 -7.50 -10.96
N ILE A 42 -11.93 -7.23 -11.48
CA ILE A 42 -12.15 -6.10 -12.41
C ILE A 42 -11.84 -4.77 -11.72
N ILE A 43 -12.30 -4.60 -10.47
CA ILE A 43 -12.01 -3.40 -9.67
C ILE A 43 -10.50 -3.25 -9.43
N PHE A 44 -9.80 -4.36 -9.13
CA PHE A 44 -8.36 -4.37 -8.96
C PHE A 44 -7.65 -3.94 -10.25
N MET A 45 -8.03 -4.50 -11.40
CA MET A 45 -7.45 -4.15 -12.70
C MET A 45 -7.71 -2.68 -13.06
N ALA A 46 -8.91 -2.16 -12.78
CA ALA A 46 -9.20 -0.74 -12.92
C ALA A 46 -8.34 0.13 -12.00
N GLY A 47 -8.12 -0.31 -10.75
CA GLY A 47 -7.24 0.36 -9.81
C GLY A 47 -5.77 0.39 -10.27
N VAL A 48 -5.24 -0.74 -10.74
CA VAL A 48 -3.90 -0.84 -11.33
C VAL A 48 -3.76 0.07 -12.55
N PHE A 49 -4.78 0.08 -13.42
CA PHE A 49 -4.82 0.98 -14.56
C PHE A 49 -4.73 2.45 -14.12
N LEU A 50 -5.55 2.88 -13.17
CA LEU A 50 -5.54 4.27 -12.67
C LEU A 50 -4.24 4.66 -11.97
N CYS A 51 -3.56 3.72 -11.31
CA CYS A 51 -2.24 3.94 -10.74
C CYS A 51 -1.14 4.07 -11.80
N GLY A 52 -1.33 3.48 -12.98
CA GLY A 52 -0.42 3.56 -14.13
C GLY A 52 -0.49 4.88 -14.90
N GLN A 53 -0.92 5.98 -14.28
CA GLN A 53 -1.01 7.29 -14.93
C GLN A 53 0.37 7.74 -15.45
N PRO A 54 0.49 8.10 -16.74
CA PRO A 54 1.73 8.63 -17.27
C PRO A 54 2.01 10.03 -16.69
N GLU A 55 3.25 10.26 -16.28
CA GLU A 55 3.68 11.57 -15.77
C GLU A 55 3.97 12.57 -16.92
N ARG A 56 4.35 12.05 -18.10
CA ARG A 56 4.69 12.86 -19.29
C ARG A 56 3.85 12.44 -20.49
N ASN A 57 3.62 13.37 -21.41
CA ASN A 57 2.94 13.13 -22.70
C ASN A 57 1.53 12.51 -22.56
N VAL A 58 0.78 12.94 -21.53
CA VAL A 58 -0.59 12.43 -21.32
C VAL A 58 -1.49 12.67 -22.53
N GLU A 59 -1.29 13.80 -23.22
CA GLU A 59 -2.05 14.19 -24.41
C GLU A 59 -1.92 13.17 -25.56
N ASN A 60 -0.76 12.52 -25.68
CA ASN A 60 -0.51 11.51 -26.71
C ASN A 60 -1.13 10.14 -26.38
N THR A 61 -1.66 9.98 -25.17
CA THR A 61 -2.25 8.71 -24.73
C THR A 61 -3.76 8.83 -24.76
N TYR A 62 -4.39 8.25 -25.79
CA TYR A 62 -5.83 8.39 -26.08
C TYR A 62 -6.75 8.17 -24.87
N LEU A 63 -6.45 7.16 -24.05
CA LEU A 63 -7.28 6.84 -22.89
C LEU A 63 -7.09 7.84 -21.74
N TRP A 64 -5.88 8.35 -21.55
CA TRP A 64 -5.59 9.30 -20.47
C TRP A 64 -5.95 10.74 -20.83
N SER A 65 -5.89 11.10 -22.12
CA SER A 65 -6.30 12.42 -22.61
C SER A 65 -7.81 12.67 -22.43
N THR A 66 -8.63 11.63 -22.33
CA THR A 66 -10.06 11.73 -22.03
C THR A 66 -10.37 11.72 -20.53
N ILE A 67 -9.56 11.04 -19.72
CA ILE A 67 -9.78 10.87 -18.27
C ILE A 67 -9.24 12.05 -17.45
N ILE A 68 -8.10 12.64 -17.83
CA ILE A 68 -7.51 13.78 -17.09
C ILE A 68 -8.41 15.03 -17.07
N PRO A 69 -9.11 15.41 -18.16
CA PRO A 69 -10.02 16.57 -18.14
C PRO A 69 -11.20 16.41 -17.18
N LEU A 70 -11.55 15.19 -16.78
CA LEU A 70 -12.64 14.93 -15.82
C LEU A 70 -12.26 15.30 -14.38
N VAL A 71 -10.99 15.59 -14.10
CA VAL A 71 -10.57 16.05 -12.77
C VAL A 71 -11.13 17.45 -12.50
N PRO A 72 -11.88 17.64 -11.40
CA PRO A 72 -12.44 18.95 -11.07
C PRO A 72 -11.37 20.05 -10.90
N ASN A 73 -11.67 21.26 -11.39
CA ASN A 73 -10.72 22.38 -11.40
C ASN A 73 -10.29 22.91 -10.02
N TYR A 74 -11.04 22.58 -8.96
CA TYR A 74 -10.68 22.98 -7.58
C TYR A 74 -9.57 22.12 -6.96
N ILE A 75 -9.17 21.02 -7.62
CA ILE A 75 -8.14 20.12 -7.12
C ILE A 75 -6.78 20.64 -7.57
N ILE A 76 -5.97 21.06 -6.59
CA ILE A 76 -4.62 21.61 -6.81
C ILE A 76 -3.70 20.52 -7.40
N ASP A 77 -3.65 19.35 -6.77
CA ASP A 77 -2.77 18.24 -7.17
C ASP A 77 -3.45 17.31 -8.18
N ARG A 78 -3.64 17.79 -9.42
CA ARG A 78 -4.32 17.05 -10.49
C ARG A 78 -3.68 15.67 -10.77
N TRP A 79 -2.35 15.58 -10.67
CA TRP A 79 -1.57 14.35 -10.85
C TRP A 79 -1.86 13.27 -9.82
N ARG A 80 -2.24 13.67 -8.60
CA ARG A 80 -2.49 12.75 -7.50
C ARG A 80 -3.92 12.23 -7.49
N TYR A 81 -4.82 12.83 -8.26
CA TYR A 81 -6.25 12.54 -8.16
C TYR A 81 -6.58 11.09 -8.56
N TRP A 82 -6.25 10.69 -9.79
CA TRP A 82 -6.56 9.36 -10.30
C TRP A 82 -5.73 8.27 -9.63
N THR A 83 -4.45 8.55 -9.35
CA THR A 83 -3.59 7.64 -8.59
C THR A 83 -4.10 7.41 -7.18
N SER A 84 -4.71 8.42 -6.54
CA SER A 84 -5.38 8.24 -5.25
C SER A 84 -6.58 7.31 -5.36
N TRP A 85 -7.46 7.52 -6.34
CA TRP A 85 -8.60 6.63 -6.59
C TRP A 85 -8.16 5.19 -6.90
N GLY A 86 -7.14 5.03 -7.74
CA GLY A 86 -6.55 3.73 -8.06
C GLY A 86 -6.06 3.00 -6.80
N ALA A 87 -5.35 3.69 -5.91
CA ALA A 87 -4.89 3.13 -4.64
C ALA A 87 -6.06 2.65 -3.76
N LEU A 88 -7.15 3.42 -3.68
CA LEU A 88 -8.34 3.02 -2.91
C LEU A 88 -9.00 1.77 -3.49
N LEU A 89 -9.14 1.68 -4.82
CA LEU A 89 -9.72 0.52 -5.49
C LEU A 89 -8.86 -0.74 -5.30
N ILE A 90 -7.53 -0.62 -5.36
CA ILE A 90 -6.60 -1.73 -5.13
C ILE A 90 -6.73 -2.25 -3.68
N VAL A 91 -6.70 -1.35 -2.70
CA VAL A 91 -6.84 -1.74 -1.28
C VAL A 91 -8.21 -2.36 -1.01
N TYR A 92 -9.28 -1.76 -1.55
CA TYR A 92 -10.63 -2.27 -1.38
C TYR A 92 -10.82 -3.67 -1.99
N SER A 93 -10.42 -3.87 -3.24
CA SER A 93 -10.53 -5.17 -3.92
C SER A 93 -9.72 -6.26 -3.21
N THR A 94 -8.49 -5.93 -2.82
CA THR A 94 -7.60 -6.89 -2.13
C THR A 94 -8.12 -7.23 -0.73
N SER A 95 -8.76 -6.32 -0.01
CA SER A 95 -9.38 -6.63 1.30
C SER A 95 -10.58 -7.59 1.19
N ASN A 96 -11.21 -7.75 0.02
CA ASN A 96 -12.44 -8.51 -0.13
C ASN A 96 -12.30 -9.86 -0.85
N ASP A 97 -11.21 -10.09 -1.59
CA ASP A 97 -11.01 -11.29 -2.39
C ASP A 97 -9.80 -12.13 -1.93
N GLU A 98 -10.03 -13.42 -1.66
CA GLU A 98 -9.01 -14.33 -1.13
C GLU A 98 -7.89 -14.64 -2.15
N LEU A 99 -8.20 -14.64 -3.45
CA LEU A 99 -7.20 -14.90 -4.49
C LEU A 99 -6.22 -13.71 -4.59
N LEU A 100 -6.75 -12.48 -4.58
CA LEU A 100 -5.93 -11.28 -4.51
C LEU A 100 -5.11 -11.23 -3.22
N GLN A 101 -5.68 -11.60 -2.07
CA GLN A 101 -4.94 -11.67 -0.80
C GLN A 101 -3.79 -12.67 -0.87
N CYS A 102 -3.97 -13.81 -1.51
CA CYS A 102 -2.91 -14.81 -1.65
C CYS A 102 -1.64 -14.22 -2.29
N LEU A 103 -1.79 -13.33 -3.28
CA LEU A 103 -0.66 -12.65 -3.92
C LEU A 103 0.10 -11.72 -2.96
N PHE A 104 -0.61 -11.01 -2.08
CA PHE A 104 -0.01 -10.03 -1.17
C PHE A 104 0.36 -10.56 0.21
N THR A 105 -0.13 -11.74 0.58
CA THR A 105 0.15 -12.38 1.88
C THR A 105 1.31 -13.38 1.84
N ASN A 106 1.99 -13.54 0.70
CA ASN A 106 3.18 -14.38 0.62
C ASN A 106 4.37 -13.79 1.43
N ARG A 107 5.38 -14.62 1.72
CA ARG A 107 6.53 -14.25 2.57
C ARG A 107 7.33 -13.07 2.01
N VAL A 108 7.47 -13.00 0.68
CA VAL A 108 8.24 -11.94 0.02
C VAL A 108 7.50 -10.60 0.11
N SER A 109 6.21 -10.60 -0.24
CA SER A 109 5.32 -9.43 -0.13
C SER A 109 5.25 -8.90 1.31
N GLN A 110 5.13 -9.78 2.30
CA GLN A 110 5.16 -9.38 3.71
C GLN A 110 6.50 -8.79 4.15
N TYR A 111 7.63 -9.37 3.69
CA TYR A 111 8.95 -8.82 3.96
C TYR A 111 9.13 -7.42 3.37
N LEU A 112 8.76 -7.25 2.08
CA LEU A 112 8.79 -5.95 1.41
C LEU A 112 7.86 -4.94 2.11
N GLY A 113 6.69 -5.37 2.57
CA GLY A 113 5.78 -4.56 3.37
C GLY A 113 6.42 -4.10 4.69
N LYS A 114 7.17 -4.97 5.37
CA LYS A 114 7.86 -4.66 6.62
C LYS A 114 8.96 -3.60 6.45
N ILE A 115 9.72 -3.66 5.36
CA ILE A 115 10.78 -2.67 5.07
C ILE A 115 10.28 -1.47 4.28
N SER A 116 9.00 -1.43 3.86
CA SER A 116 8.47 -0.44 2.91
C SER A 116 8.68 1.01 3.33
N PHE A 117 8.47 1.34 4.61
CA PHE A 117 8.72 2.67 5.14
C PHE A 117 10.20 3.05 5.09
N SER A 118 11.08 2.13 5.49
CA SER A 118 12.52 2.35 5.43
C SER A 118 13.00 2.50 3.99
N LEU A 119 12.48 1.68 3.07
CA LEU A 119 12.74 1.74 1.63
C LEU A 119 12.32 3.10 1.06
N TYR A 120 11.13 3.60 1.42
CA TYR A 120 10.65 4.92 1.02
C TYR A 120 11.60 6.05 1.47
N LEU A 121 12.21 5.95 2.64
CA LEU A 121 13.16 6.98 3.09
C LEU A 121 14.51 6.91 2.39
N VAL A 122 15.05 5.70 2.19
CA VAL A 122 16.44 5.55 1.71
C VAL A 122 16.58 5.52 0.19
N HIS A 123 15.53 5.13 -0.56
CA HIS A 123 15.66 4.93 -2.02
C HIS A 123 16.10 6.20 -2.75
N GLY A 124 15.51 7.35 -2.42
CA GLY A 124 15.84 8.63 -3.08
C GLY A 124 17.31 9.02 -2.88
N PHE A 125 17.82 8.87 -1.65
CA PHE A 125 19.22 9.13 -1.34
C PHE A 125 20.14 8.22 -2.16
N ILE A 126 19.88 6.91 -2.18
CA ILE A 126 20.72 5.93 -2.88
C ILE A 126 20.69 6.15 -4.40
N ILE A 127 19.53 6.45 -4.98
CA ILE A 127 19.41 6.78 -6.40
C ILE A 127 20.27 7.99 -6.75
N HIS A 128 20.22 9.05 -5.93
CA HIS A 128 20.99 10.26 -6.18
C HIS A 128 22.49 10.09 -5.97
N THR A 129 22.93 9.36 -4.94
CA THR A 129 24.36 9.22 -4.63
C THR A 129 25.05 8.12 -5.44
N MET A 130 24.34 7.03 -5.76
CA MET A 130 24.92 5.86 -6.40
C MET A 130 24.35 5.65 -7.81
N GLY A 131 23.05 5.81 -8.01
CA GLY A 131 22.39 5.54 -9.29
C GLY A 131 22.93 6.40 -10.44
N TYR A 132 23.03 7.71 -10.24
CA TYR A 132 23.55 8.61 -11.28
C TYR A 132 25.02 8.36 -11.60
N SER A 133 25.86 8.17 -10.59
CA SER A 133 27.28 7.85 -10.79
C SER A 133 27.48 6.51 -11.51
N LEU A 134 26.71 5.48 -11.16
CA LEU A 134 26.78 4.17 -11.83
C LEU A 134 26.32 4.26 -13.29
N LEU A 135 25.31 5.08 -13.58
CA LEU A 135 24.84 5.27 -14.95
C LEU A 135 25.94 5.91 -15.81
N GLU A 136 26.57 6.97 -15.33
CA GLU A 136 27.69 7.66 -16.01
C GLU A 136 28.88 6.72 -16.24
N ILE A 137 29.27 5.95 -15.22
CA ILE A 137 30.38 4.99 -15.32
C ILE A 137 30.03 3.90 -16.35
N SER A 138 28.83 3.32 -16.27
CA SER A 138 28.40 2.26 -17.19
C SER A 138 28.40 2.77 -18.64
N TRP A 139 27.92 3.99 -18.85
CA TRP A 139 27.91 4.65 -20.15
C TRP A 139 29.33 4.87 -20.70
N SER A 140 30.26 5.32 -19.85
CA SER A 140 31.65 5.54 -20.24
C SER A 140 32.39 4.24 -20.63
N LEU A 141 32.01 3.10 -20.04
CA LEU A 141 32.68 1.81 -20.26
C LEU A 141 32.08 1.01 -21.43
N ILE A 142 30.76 1.03 -21.60
CA ILE A 142 30.05 0.16 -22.55
C ILE A 142 29.79 0.87 -23.89
N GLY A 143 29.75 2.20 -23.90
CA GLY A 143 29.46 3.01 -25.07
C GLY A 143 27.96 3.26 -25.30
N GLU A 144 27.67 4.32 -26.06
CA GLU A 144 26.32 4.87 -26.26
C GLU A 144 25.31 3.95 -26.92
N GLU A 145 25.79 2.89 -27.58
CA GLU A 145 24.99 1.98 -28.40
C GLU A 145 24.12 1.02 -27.54
N LYS A 146 24.39 0.87 -26.23
CA LYS A 146 23.72 -0.12 -25.35
C LYS A 146 23.08 0.51 -24.11
N LYS A 147 22.32 1.60 -24.29
CA LYS A 147 21.66 2.34 -23.19
C LYS A 147 20.77 1.46 -22.32
N GLU A 148 20.00 0.55 -22.92
CA GLU A 148 19.12 -0.38 -22.19
C GLU A 148 19.90 -1.30 -21.25
N THR A 149 21.07 -1.79 -21.68
CA THR A 149 21.91 -2.67 -20.86
C THR A 149 22.51 -1.92 -19.68
N CYS A 150 23.01 -0.70 -19.90
CA CYS A 150 23.52 0.16 -18.84
C CYS A 150 22.43 0.49 -17.81
N PHE A 151 21.21 0.75 -18.28
CA PHE A 151 20.07 1.03 -17.41
C PHE A 151 19.70 -0.19 -16.55
N ILE A 152 19.60 -1.38 -17.14
CA ILE A 152 19.28 -2.62 -16.40
C ILE A 152 20.35 -2.91 -15.35
N PHE A 153 21.63 -2.74 -15.70
CA PHE A 153 22.74 -2.94 -14.76
C PHE A 153 22.66 -1.97 -13.58
N MET A 154 22.54 -0.67 -13.86
CA MET A 154 22.39 0.36 -12.84
C MET A 154 21.16 0.09 -11.94
N ALA A 155 20.00 -0.20 -12.54
CA ALA A 155 18.77 -0.48 -11.82
C ALA A 155 18.94 -1.70 -10.89
N THR A 156 19.59 -2.76 -11.36
CA THR A 156 19.86 -3.96 -10.55
C THR A 156 20.74 -3.63 -9.34
N CYS A 157 21.85 -2.91 -9.56
CA CYS A 157 22.74 -2.49 -8.48
C CYS A 157 22.04 -1.59 -7.45
N VAL A 158 21.25 -0.63 -7.92
CA VAL A 158 20.47 0.29 -7.07
C VAL A 158 19.42 -0.46 -6.27
N ILE A 159 18.66 -1.38 -6.87
CA ILE A 159 17.63 -2.15 -6.17
C ILE A 159 18.26 -3.00 -5.06
N VAL A 160 19.33 -3.75 -5.35
CA VAL A 160 20.00 -4.59 -4.35
C VAL A 160 20.52 -3.76 -3.18
N THR A 161 21.18 -2.65 -3.49
CA THR A 161 21.74 -1.75 -2.47
C THR A 161 20.65 -1.08 -1.65
N THR A 162 19.56 -0.67 -2.30
CA THR A 162 18.41 -0.02 -1.64
C THR A 162 17.69 -0.98 -0.70
N VAL A 163 17.43 -2.22 -1.13
CA VAL A 163 16.79 -3.23 -0.28
C VAL A 163 17.67 -3.56 0.92
N TRP A 164 18.99 -3.68 0.72
CA TRP A 164 19.94 -3.93 1.80
C TRP A 164 19.96 -2.79 2.83
N TRP A 165 20.13 -1.54 2.36
CA TRP A 165 20.12 -0.37 3.25
C TRP A 165 18.77 -0.16 3.93
N ALA A 166 17.66 -0.47 3.27
CA ALA A 166 16.34 -0.40 3.88
C ALA A 166 16.18 -1.38 5.06
N ASP A 167 16.69 -2.61 4.95
CA ASP A 167 16.66 -3.57 6.06
C ASP A 167 17.56 -3.12 7.22
N VAL A 168 18.73 -2.56 6.92
CA VAL A 168 19.63 -1.97 7.93
C VAL A 168 18.95 -0.80 8.65
N PHE A 169 18.38 0.13 7.90
CA PHE A 169 17.68 1.30 8.46
C PHE A 169 16.49 0.89 9.33
N MET A 170 15.70 -0.09 8.88
CA MET A 170 14.58 -0.63 9.64
C MET A 170 15.05 -1.16 11.01
N ARG A 171 16.14 -1.93 11.04
CA ARG A 171 16.64 -2.54 12.28
C ARG A 171 17.29 -1.55 13.23
N LEU A 172 18.05 -0.60 12.69
CA LEU A 172 18.87 0.33 13.49
C LEU A 172 18.12 1.59 13.89
N VAL A 173 17.17 2.06 13.08
CA VAL A 173 16.50 3.35 13.28
C VAL A 173 15.02 3.18 13.54
N ASP A 174 14.30 2.52 12.63
CA ASP A 174 12.82 2.45 12.68
C ASP A 174 12.32 1.69 13.93
N ILE A 175 12.78 0.45 14.13
CA ILE A 175 12.36 -0.37 15.27
C ILE A 175 12.70 0.29 16.63
N PRO A 176 13.92 0.80 16.87
CA PRO A 176 14.23 1.53 18.10
C PRO A 176 13.39 2.79 18.29
N SER A 177 13.08 3.53 17.21
CA SER A 177 12.26 4.73 17.28
C SER A 177 10.84 4.43 17.73
N VAL A 178 10.23 3.36 17.21
CA VAL A 178 8.89 2.91 17.65
C VAL A 178 8.91 2.46 19.12
N LYS A 179 9.97 1.76 19.56
CA LYS A 179 10.12 1.37 20.97
C LYS A 179 10.25 2.59 21.89
N PHE A 180 11.02 3.58 21.47
CA PHE A 180 11.17 4.84 22.19
C PHE A 180 9.84 5.60 22.29
N ALA A 181 9.08 5.69 21.19
CA ALA A 181 7.76 6.31 21.18
C ALA A 181 6.78 5.62 22.15
N LYS A 182 6.72 4.28 22.15
CA LYS A 182 5.89 3.51 23.10
C LYS A 182 6.32 3.70 24.55
N TRP A 183 7.62 3.80 24.81
CA TRP A 183 8.14 4.08 26.14
C TRP A 183 7.72 5.49 26.62
N LEU A 184 7.82 6.50 25.75
CA LEU A 184 7.34 7.85 26.04
C LEU A 184 5.84 7.88 26.27
N GLU A 185 5.06 7.19 25.44
CA GLU A 185 3.61 7.06 25.60
C GLU A 185 3.26 6.48 26.99
N GLY A 186 3.95 5.41 27.42
CA GLY A 186 3.72 4.84 28.76
C GLY A 186 4.11 5.77 29.92
N LYS A 187 4.96 6.78 29.69
CA LYS A 187 5.33 7.79 30.70
C LYS A 187 4.38 8.98 30.71
N CYS A 188 3.89 9.40 29.56
CA CYS A 188 3.05 10.58 29.38
C CYS A 188 1.55 10.27 29.45
N ALA A 189 1.13 9.07 29.09
CA ALA A 189 -0.24 8.62 29.28
C ALA A 189 -0.49 8.54 30.78
N ALA A 190 -1.36 9.43 31.29
CA ALA A 190 -1.94 9.27 32.62
C ALA A 190 -2.46 7.83 32.69
N LYS A 191 -2.00 7.04 33.67
CA LYS A 191 -2.55 5.71 33.94
C LYS A 191 -4.06 5.87 33.95
N LYS A 192 -4.76 5.41 32.91
CA LYS A 192 -6.22 5.35 32.94
C LYS A 192 -6.53 4.50 34.16
N PRO A 193 -7.24 5.01 35.19
CA PRO A 193 -7.74 4.14 36.24
C PRO A 193 -8.51 3.03 35.53
N MET A 194 -8.34 1.78 35.99
CA MET A 194 -9.07 0.65 35.42
C MET A 194 -10.56 0.99 35.43
N GLU A 195 -11.10 1.42 34.29
CA GLU A 195 -12.53 1.38 34.03
C GLU A 195 -12.87 -0.11 34.12
N ILE A 196 -13.50 -0.49 35.22
CA ILE A 196 -14.26 -1.73 35.32
C ILE A 196 -15.15 -1.69 34.09
N LYS A 197 -14.83 -2.51 33.11
CA LYS A 197 -15.62 -2.67 31.90
C LYS A 197 -16.91 -3.30 32.39
N GLU A 198 -17.91 -2.49 32.71
CA GLU A 198 -19.28 -2.98 32.81
C GLU A 198 -19.57 -3.61 31.45
N GLU A 199 -19.63 -4.94 31.43
CA GLU A 199 -19.96 -5.65 30.21
C GLU A 199 -21.37 -5.21 29.80
N PRO A 200 -21.59 -4.80 28.55
CA PRO A 200 -22.89 -4.30 28.15
C PRO A 200 -23.90 -5.45 28.20
N ALA A 201 -25.07 -5.19 28.81
CA ALA A 201 -26.12 -6.14 29.19
C ALA A 201 -26.66 -7.07 28.08
N TRP A 202 -26.24 -6.90 26.83
CA TRP A 202 -26.60 -7.77 25.72
C TRP A 202 -25.77 -9.06 25.64
N ARG A 203 -24.64 -9.18 26.37
CA ARG A 203 -23.88 -10.44 26.46
C ARG A 203 -24.62 -11.53 27.25
N ASP A 204 -25.30 -11.17 28.32
CA ASP A 204 -26.04 -12.11 29.19
C ASP A 204 -27.34 -12.63 28.55
N ALA A 205 -27.81 -11.99 27.48
CA ALA A 205 -28.97 -12.45 26.73
C ALA A 205 -28.69 -13.73 25.91
N SER A 206 -27.43 -14.12 25.75
CA SER A 206 -27.04 -15.34 25.01
C SER A 206 -26.96 -16.60 25.87
N THR A 207 -27.18 -16.48 27.19
CA THR A 207 -27.19 -17.61 28.14
C THR A 207 -28.59 -18.08 28.56
N LEU A 208 -29.66 -17.61 27.90
CA LEU A 208 -31.04 -17.96 28.22
C LEU A 208 -31.85 -18.61 27.08
N VAL A 209 -31.20 -19.26 26.10
CA VAL A 209 -31.88 -20.19 25.18
C VAL A 209 -30.97 -21.37 24.85
#